data_AF-A0A2S7J1A9-F1
#
_entry.id   AF-A0A2S7J1A9-F1
#
_cell.length_a   1.000
_cell.length_b   1.000
_cell.length_c   1.000
_cell.angle_alpha   90.00
_cell.angle_beta   90.00
_cell.angle_gamma   90.00
#
_symmetry.space_group_name_H-M   'P 1'
#
loop_
_entity.id
_entity.type
_entity.pdbx_description
1 polymer ?
#
loop_
_entity_poly.entity_id
_entity_poly.type
_entity_poly.pdbx_seq_one_letter_code
_entity_poly.pdbx_strand_id
1 'polypeptide(L)'
;MSKADRIDETSPDLKTQLLERLKSVVPEAFSDGQLDLDRLAELAGDAVAAGPERYGLTWPGKRDAISMLQAPSRATLVPDRTESVNFDDAQHVFIEGENLEVLKLLYKSYFGRVKLIYIDPPYNTGNDFIYDDDFTDPLAAYLKQTGQMTEEGDLATSTPEKAGRLHSRWLSMMYPRLSMARQMLKDEGIILISINDAEAANLKQLCDEVFGPENFIAQMVWEKGRKNDAKLLSVGHEYILVYARLLSSLKEARTVWREEKPGAREIWDEYVQLRAKHGDDDKTVEAHLQLWYAALPKGIRRRNGVATSKSTRMGLGETIIFHGQGAGGQHMTSSILRQVYPARYQKQAGVLQLPRKCNQKSTLGS
;
A
#
# COMPACT_ATOMS: atom_id res chain seq x y z
N MET A 1 -22.60 -8.29 -38.23
CA MET A 1 -21.63 -7.17 -38.16
C MET A 1 -22.13 -6.22 -37.08
N SER A 2 -21.62 -6.34 -35.85
CA SER A 2 -21.97 -5.39 -34.78
C SER A 2 -21.31 -4.05 -35.08
N LYS A 3 -22.03 -2.95 -34.85
CA LYS A 3 -21.47 -1.59 -34.89
C LYS A 3 -20.23 -1.59 -33.98
N ALA A 4 -19.06 -1.38 -34.57
CA ALA A 4 -17.87 -1.08 -33.80
C ALA A 4 -18.16 0.21 -33.04
N ASP A 5 -18.19 0.14 -31.71
CA ASP A 5 -18.25 1.34 -30.88
C ASP A 5 -17.07 2.24 -31.28
N ARG A 6 -17.36 3.50 -31.54
CA ARG A 6 -16.37 4.50 -31.92
C ARG A 6 -15.43 4.69 -30.73
N ILE A 7 -14.24 4.09 -30.79
CA ILE A 7 -13.21 4.27 -29.77
C ILE A 7 -12.61 5.66 -30.01
N ASP A 8 -12.62 6.52 -28.99
CA ASP A 8 -11.97 7.84 -29.07
C ASP A 8 -10.49 7.69 -29.40
N GLU A 9 -10.00 8.45 -30.38
CA GLU A 9 -8.62 8.38 -30.89
C GLU A 9 -7.57 8.93 -29.90
N THR A 10 -8.01 9.50 -28.78
CA THR A 10 -7.13 10.09 -27.76
C THR A 10 -7.56 9.66 -26.37
N SER A 11 -6.60 9.57 -25.44
CA SER A 11 -6.94 9.36 -24.04
C SER A 11 -7.83 10.50 -23.52
N PRO A 12 -8.71 10.23 -22.55
CA PRO A 12 -9.56 11.27 -21.95
C PRO A 12 -8.76 12.46 -21.40
N ASP A 13 -9.25 13.68 -21.59
CA ASP A 13 -8.68 14.87 -20.94
C ASP A 13 -8.92 14.78 -19.43
N LEU A 14 -7.83 14.67 -18.67
CA LEU A 14 -7.87 14.56 -17.21
C LEU A 14 -8.38 15.85 -16.57
N LYS A 15 -8.12 17.02 -17.17
CA LYS A 15 -8.57 18.32 -16.67
C LYS A 15 -10.09 18.43 -16.74
N THR A 16 -10.67 18.15 -17.91
CA THR A 16 -12.13 18.17 -18.09
C THR A 16 -12.82 17.18 -17.14
N GLN A 17 -12.29 15.96 -17.00
CA GLN A 17 -12.88 14.98 -16.07
C GLN A 17 -12.82 15.39 -14.61
N LEU A 18 -11.74 16.04 -14.19
CA LEU A 18 -11.64 16.58 -12.83
C LEU A 18 -12.72 17.64 -12.59
N LEU A 19 -12.89 18.57 -13.53
CA LEU A 19 -13.90 19.62 -13.42
C LEU A 19 -15.32 19.06 -13.40
N GLU A 20 -15.65 18.08 -14.25
CA GLU A 20 -16.95 17.41 -14.24
C GLU A 20 -17.23 16.70 -12.91
N ARG A 21 -16.23 16.04 -12.32
CA ARG A 21 -16.37 15.41 -10.99
C ARG A 21 -16.59 16.45 -9.89
N LEU A 22 -15.79 17.51 -9.88
CA LEU A 22 -15.97 18.61 -8.92
C LEU A 22 -17.38 19.20 -9.04
N LYS A 23 -17.86 19.44 -10.26
CA LYS A 23 -19.21 19.93 -10.53
C LYS A 23 -20.30 18.96 -10.06
N SER A 24 -20.06 17.65 -10.16
CA SER A 24 -21.03 16.64 -9.68
C SER A 24 -21.17 16.61 -8.15
N VAL A 25 -20.11 16.96 -7.42
CA VAL A 25 -20.09 16.92 -5.94
C VAL A 25 -20.43 18.28 -5.34
N VAL A 26 -19.95 19.36 -5.95
CA VAL A 26 -20.10 20.75 -5.47
C VAL A 26 -20.58 21.64 -6.62
N PRO A 27 -21.82 21.49 -7.11
CA PRO A 27 -22.33 22.28 -8.24
C PRO A 27 -22.43 23.78 -7.91
N GLU A 28 -22.63 24.12 -6.64
CA GLU A 28 -22.72 25.51 -6.16
C GLU A 28 -21.40 26.29 -6.30
N ALA A 29 -20.26 25.61 -6.47
CA ALA A 29 -18.97 26.24 -6.73
C ALA A 29 -18.77 26.58 -8.22
N PHE A 30 -19.77 26.39 -9.08
CA PHE A 30 -19.68 26.68 -10.52
C PHE A 30 -20.66 27.78 -10.93
N SER A 31 -20.12 28.84 -11.53
CA SER A 31 -20.87 29.98 -12.07
C SER A 31 -20.65 30.03 -13.59
N ASP A 32 -21.72 30.03 -14.38
CA ASP A 32 -21.66 30.03 -15.86
C ASP A 32 -20.74 28.94 -16.47
N GLY A 33 -20.66 27.79 -15.79
CA GLY A 33 -19.83 26.66 -16.22
C GLY A 33 -18.34 26.80 -15.89
N GLN A 34 -17.93 27.86 -15.21
CA GLN A 34 -16.56 28.04 -14.70
C GLN A 34 -16.50 27.79 -13.20
N LEU A 35 -15.37 27.27 -12.71
CA LEU A 35 -15.13 27.06 -11.29
C LEU A 35 -14.87 28.41 -10.61
N ASP A 36 -15.72 28.76 -9.64
CA ASP A 36 -15.59 29.93 -8.80
C ASP A 36 -14.82 29.56 -7.52
N LEU A 37 -13.58 30.05 -7.43
CA LEU A 37 -12.69 29.74 -6.30
C LEU A 37 -13.12 30.43 -5.01
N ASP A 38 -13.73 31.62 -5.10
CA ASP A 38 -14.20 32.35 -3.93
C ASP A 38 -15.41 31.61 -3.34
N ARG A 39 -16.33 31.18 -4.21
CA ARG A 39 -17.49 30.39 -3.78
C ARG A 39 -17.09 29.03 -3.22
N LEU A 40 -16.11 28.34 -3.82
CA LEU A 40 -15.57 27.10 -3.27
C LEU A 40 -14.92 27.32 -1.90
N ALA A 41 -14.19 28.42 -1.73
CA ALA A 41 -13.56 28.79 -0.46
C ALA A 41 -14.61 29.10 0.62
N GLU A 42 -15.68 29.84 0.28
CA GLU A 42 -16.81 30.08 1.19
C GLU A 42 -17.47 28.78 1.65
N LEU A 43 -17.70 27.83 0.74
CA LEU A 43 -18.28 26.53 1.06
C LEU A 43 -17.36 25.66 1.94
N ALA A 44 -16.04 25.79 1.76
CA ALA A 44 -15.04 25.09 2.56
C ALA A 44 -14.81 25.74 3.94
N GLY A 45 -15.14 27.02 4.12
CA GLY A 45 -15.05 27.74 5.39
C GLY A 45 -13.66 27.66 6.02
N ASP A 46 -13.59 27.27 7.29
CA ASP A 46 -12.33 27.19 8.07
C ASP A 46 -11.34 26.13 7.55
N ALA A 47 -11.77 25.25 6.63
CA ALA A 47 -10.88 24.27 5.99
C ALA A 47 -9.99 24.89 4.89
N VAL A 48 -10.23 26.15 4.51
CA VAL A 48 -9.39 26.88 3.57
C VAL A 48 -8.15 27.39 4.30
N ALA A 49 -7.01 26.77 4.04
CA ALA A 49 -5.74 27.33 4.49
C ALA A 49 -5.54 28.73 3.84
N ALA A 50 -5.23 29.75 4.64
CA ALA A 50 -4.87 31.09 4.19
C ALA A 50 -3.42 31.40 4.58
N GLY A 51 -2.61 31.93 3.66
CA GLY A 51 -1.21 32.30 3.91
C GLY A 51 -0.32 32.25 2.66
N PRO A 52 0.70 33.13 2.57
CA PRO A 52 1.57 33.25 1.39
C PRO A 52 2.61 32.13 1.27
N GLU A 53 3.01 31.50 2.38
CA GLU A 53 3.98 30.41 2.40
C GLU A 53 3.34 29.17 3.04
N ARG A 54 3.45 28.03 2.35
CA ARG A 54 2.96 26.73 2.82
C ARG A 54 4.07 25.71 2.72
N TYR A 55 4.11 24.79 3.69
CA TYR A 55 4.92 23.60 3.57
C TYR A 55 4.50 22.83 2.31
N GLY A 56 5.47 22.53 1.45
CA GLY A 56 5.22 21.80 0.21
C GLY A 56 6.52 21.44 -0.49
N LEU A 57 6.50 20.34 -1.23
CA LEU A 57 7.63 19.91 -2.03
C LEU A 57 7.68 20.75 -3.32
N THR A 58 8.77 21.47 -3.55
CA THR A 58 8.98 22.24 -4.78
C THR A 58 10.29 21.81 -5.45
N TRP A 59 10.28 21.69 -6.77
CA TRP A 59 11.47 21.36 -7.55
C TRP A 59 11.40 21.96 -8.97
N PRO A 60 12.57 22.29 -9.58
CA PRO A 60 12.73 22.54 -11.01
C PRO A 60 12.06 21.47 -11.90
N GLY A 61 11.14 21.87 -12.78
CA GLY A 61 10.43 20.96 -13.70
C GLY A 61 9.10 20.41 -13.17
N LYS A 62 8.67 20.74 -11.94
CA LYS A 62 7.37 20.32 -11.40
C LYS A 62 6.19 20.72 -12.29
N ARG A 63 6.23 21.94 -12.85
CA ARG A 63 5.17 22.45 -13.74
C ARG A 63 5.07 21.63 -15.03
N ASP A 64 6.20 21.23 -15.59
CA ASP A 64 6.25 20.43 -16.82
C ASP A 64 5.76 19.01 -16.55
N ALA A 65 6.10 18.42 -15.41
CA ALA A 65 5.57 17.13 -14.96
C ALA A 65 4.03 17.14 -14.83
N ILE A 66 3.45 18.24 -14.32
CA ILE A 66 1.99 18.43 -14.26
C ILE A 66 1.41 18.59 -15.67
N SER A 67 2.08 19.34 -16.55
CA SER A 67 1.65 19.53 -17.94
C SER A 67 1.61 18.19 -18.70
N MET A 68 2.64 17.35 -18.55
CA MET A 68 2.71 16.02 -19.16
C MET A 68 1.61 15.09 -18.68
N LEU A 69 1.23 15.17 -17.40
CA LEU A 69 0.10 14.41 -16.86
C LEU A 69 -1.20 14.81 -17.57
N GLN A 70 -1.42 16.11 -17.80
CA GLN A 70 -2.62 16.65 -18.43
C GLN A 70 -2.66 16.43 -19.95
N ALA A 71 -1.49 16.27 -20.59
CA ALA A 71 -1.40 16.02 -22.01
C ALA A 71 -2.03 14.66 -22.40
N PRO A 72 -2.99 14.63 -23.32
CA PRO A 72 -3.62 13.40 -23.75
C PRO A 72 -2.64 12.53 -24.54
N SER A 73 -2.73 11.21 -24.34
CA SER A 73 -2.01 10.23 -25.14
C SER A 73 -2.69 10.04 -26.49
N ARG A 74 -1.86 9.87 -27.52
CA ARG A 74 -2.26 9.44 -28.88
C ARG A 74 -1.82 8.01 -29.19
N ALA A 75 -1.22 7.32 -28.21
CA ALA A 75 -0.77 5.95 -28.39
C ALA A 75 -1.98 5.00 -28.47
N THR A 76 -1.78 3.81 -29.02
CA THR A 76 -2.80 2.77 -29.12
C THR A 76 -2.21 1.44 -28.68
N LEU A 77 -2.94 0.69 -27.86
CA LEU A 77 -2.56 -0.66 -27.48
C LEU A 77 -2.87 -1.62 -28.63
N VAL A 78 -1.84 -2.30 -29.12
CA VAL A 78 -1.98 -3.33 -30.17
C VAL A 78 -1.83 -4.70 -29.52
N PRO A 79 -2.80 -5.61 -29.68
CA PRO A 79 -2.69 -6.95 -29.13
C PRO A 79 -1.67 -7.79 -29.91
N ASP A 80 -0.67 -8.33 -29.21
CA ASP A 80 0.25 -9.32 -29.77
C ASP A 80 -0.29 -10.74 -29.53
N ARG A 81 -0.99 -11.29 -30.52
CA ARG A 81 -1.54 -12.65 -30.43
C ARG A 81 -0.48 -13.75 -30.55
N THR A 82 0.70 -13.44 -31.09
CA THR A 82 1.77 -14.43 -31.31
C THR A 82 2.51 -14.75 -30.03
N GLU A 83 2.81 -13.74 -29.22
CA GLU A 83 3.48 -13.90 -27.92
C GLU A 83 2.49 -14.17 -26.77
N SER A 84 1.19 -14.07 -27.03
CA SER A 84 0.16 -14.30 -26.02
C SER A 84 -0.17 -15.78 -25.84
N VAL A 85 -0.20 -16.21 -24.58
CA VAL A 85 -0.69 -17.53 -24.17
C VAL A 85 -2.18 -17.45 -23.86
N ASN A 86 -3.01 -18.25 -24.54
CA ASN A 86 -4.47 -18.30 -24.36
C ASN A 86 -5.15 -16.92 -24.42
N PHE A 87 -4.86 -16.15 -25.48
CA PHE A 87 -5.25 -14.74 -25.62
C PHE A 87 -6.72 -14.43 -25.24
N ASP A 88 -7.67 -15.26 -25.69
CA ASP A 88 -9.10 -14.97 -25.50
C ASP A 88 -9.60 -15.24 -24.06
N ASP A 89 -8.89 -16.05 -23.27
CA ASP A 89 -9.25 -16.43 -21.89
C ASP A 89 -8.29 -15.87 -20.82
N ALA A 90 -7.23 -15.18 -21.24
CA ALA A 90 -6.18 -14.71 -20.35
C ALA A 90 -6.71 -13.65 -19.36
N GLN A 91 -6.51 -13.90 -18.06
CA GLN A 91 -6.82 -12.95 -16.98
C GLN A 91 -5.65 -12.04 -16.63
N HIS A 92 -4.46 -12.34 -17.15
CA HIS A 92 -3.23 -11.60 -16.90
C HIS A 92 -2.78 -10.93 -18.20
N VAL A 93 -2.37 -9.68 -18.09
CA VAL A 93 -1.96 -8.87 -19.24
C VAL A 93 -0.55 -8.35 -18.98
N PHE A 94 0.31 -8.51 -19.98
CA PHE A 94 1.60 -7.85 -20.07
C PHE A 94 1.50 -6.76 -21.13
N ILE A 95 2.00 -5.56 -20.83
CA ILE A 95 1.95 -4.42 -21.74
C ILE A 95 3.36 -3.86 -21.83
N GLU A 96 3.89 -3.80 -23.05
CA GLU A 96 5.16 -3.17 -23.34
C GLU A 96 4.94 -1.73 -23.81
N GLY A 97 5.71 -0.80 -23.25
CA GLY A 97 5.67 0.61 -23.61
C GLY A 97 6.18 1.53 -22.51
N GLU A 98 6.23 2.82 -22.81
CA GLU A 98 6.47 3.86 -21.81
C GLU A 98 5.29 3.87 -20.83
N ASN A 99 5.59 3.74 -19.54
CA ASN A 99 4.58 3.43 -18.53
C ASN A 99 3.59 4.58 -18.27
N LEU A 100 3.98 5.85 -18.40
CA LEU A 100 3.06 6.97 -18.23
C LEU A 100 2.02 6.97 -19.36
N GLU A 101 2.45 6.75 -20.60
CA GLU A 101 1.55 6.62 -21.75
C GLU A 101 0.60 5.42 -21.61
N VAL A 102 1.12 4.26 -21.19
CA VAL A 102 0.30 3.07 -20.91
C VAL A 102 -0.72 3.36 -19.81
N LEU A 103 -0.33 3.99 -18.70
CA LEU A 103 -1.22 4.35 -17.61
C LEU A 103 -2.34 5.31 -18.07
N LYS A 104 -2.04 6.25 -18.97
CA LYS A 104 -3.06 7.15 -19.57
C LYS A 104 -4.08 6.38 -20.41
N LEU A 105 -3.66 5.38 -21.18
CA LEU A 105 -4.56 4.53 -21.95
C LEU A 105 -5.44 3.66 -21.06
N LEU A 106 -4.87 3.10 -19.99
CA LEU A 106 -5.59 2.24 -19.04
C LEU A 106 -6.53 3.02 -18.12
N TYR A 107 -6.34 4.33 -17.98
CA TYR A 107 -7.04 5.19 -17.03
C TYR A 107 -8.56 4.97 -17.06
N LYS A 108 -9.20 5.06 -18.23
CA LYS A 108 -10.66 4.97 -18.37
C LYS A 108 -11.19 3.61 -17.91
N SER A 109 -10.51 2.53 -18.26
CA SER A 109 -10.94 1.15 -18.03
C SER A 109 -10.68 0.68 -16.60
N TYR A 110 -9.64 1.22 -15.95
CA TYR A 110 -9.17 0.79 -14.63
C TYR A 110 -9.32 1.84 -13.52
N PHE A 111 -9.94 2.99 -13.82
CA PHE A 111 -10.22 4.02 -12.83
C PHE A 111 -10.96 3.45 -11.61
N GLY A 112 -10.36 3.58 -10.42
CA GLY A 112 -10.97 3.07 -9.19
C GLY A 112 -11.13 1.55 -9.13
N ARG A 113 -10.38 0.76 -9.92
CA ARG A 113 -10.54 -0.70 -10.00
C ARG A 113 -9.33 -1.52 -9.53
N VAL A 114 -8.18 -0.89 -9.33
CA VAL A 114 -6.96 -1.59 -8.92
C VAL A 114 -6.93 -1.74 -7.40
N LYS A 115 -6.75 -2.97 -6.89
CA LYS A 115 -6.71 -3.24 -5.44
C LYS A 115 -5.32 -3.00 -4.84
N LEU A 116 -4.28 -3.34 -5.59
CA LEU A 116 -2.90 -3.36 -5.13
C LEU A 116 -2.01 -2.90 -6.27
N ILE A 117 -1.10 -1.99 -5.98
CA ILE A 117 0.00 -1.61 -6.87
C ILE A 117 1.30 -1.91 -6.13
N TYR A 118 2.22 -2.58 -6.80
CA TYR A 118 3.60 -2.74 -6.36
C TYR A 118 4.51 -2.23 -7.47
N ILE A 119 5.45 -1.36 -7.13
CA ILE A 119 6.45 -0.85 -8.06
C ILE A 119 7.84 -0.82 -7.44
N ASP A 120 8.84 -1.05 -8.29
CA ASP A 120 10.27 -0.97 -7.97
C ASP A 120 10.94 0.03 -8.93
N PRO A 121 10.76 1.35 -8.69
CA PRO A 121 11.31 2.39 -9.55
C PRO A 121 12.85 2.42 -9.49
N PRO A 122 13.54 3.02 -10.48
CA PRO A 122 14.99 3.17 -10.43
C PRO A 122 15.42 4.01 -9.21
N TYR A 123 16.43 3.57 -8.47
CA TYR A 123 16.84 4.17 -7.18
C TYR A 123 17.74 5.41 -7.28
N ASN A 124 17.93 5.96 -8.49
CA ASN A 124 18.76 7.14 -8.76
C ASN A 124 20.20 7.08 -8.20
N THR A 125 20.83 5.90 -8.23
CA THR A 125 22.18 5.65 -7.68
C THR A 125 23.33 6.18 -8.54
N GLY A 126 23.02 6.90 -9.62
CA GLY A 126 24.00 7.48 -10.56
C GLY A 126 24.41 6.59 -11.73
N ASN A 127 24.17 5.27 -11.67
CA ASN A 127 24.53 4.33 -12.75
C ASN A 127 23.32 3.72 -13.49
N ASP A 128 22.11 3.81 -12.91
CA ASP A 128 20.91 3.08 -13.38
C ASP A 128 19.79 4.00 -13.92
N PHE A 129 20.06 5.30 -14.14
CA PHE A 129 19.02 6.22 -14.60
C PHE A 129 18.87 6.16 -16.13
N ILE A 130 18.06 5.21 -16.60
CA ILE A 130 17.63 5.10 -18.00
C ILE A 130 16.17 5.53 -18.07
N TYR A 131 15.93 6.85 -18.07
CA TYR A 131 14.67 7.42 -18.53
C TYR A 131 14.99 8.64 -19.40
N ASP A 132 14.80 8.46 -20.71
CA ASP A 132 14.83 9.48 -21.76
C ASP A 132 13.48 10.21 -21.82
N ASP A 133 12.81 10.42 -20.69
CA ASP A 133 11.84 11.51 -20.66
C ASP A 133 12.68 12.77 -21.00
N ASP A 134 12.32 13.50 -22.06
CA ASP A 134 13.02 14.71 -22.53
C ASP A 134 12.89 15.89 -21.54
N PHE A 135 12.99 15.59 -20.24
CA PHE A 135 13.43 16.49 -19.18
C PHE A 135 14.94 16.74 -19.27
N THR A 136 15.53 16.61 -20.45
CA THR A 136 16.88 17.07 -20.75
C THR A 136 16.89 18.59 -20.73
N ASP A 137 16.55 19.18 -19.59
CA ASP A 137 16.98 20.53 -19.27
C ASP A 137 18.50 20.49 -19.38
N PRO A 138 19.11 21.20 -20.34
CA PRO A 138 20.54 21.35 -20.38
C PRO A 138 21.01 21.83 -19.02
N LEU A 139 22.22 21.48 -18.60
CA LEU A 139 22.76 21.97 -17.33
C LEU A 139 22.55 23.50 -17.17
N ALA A 140 22.63 24.25 -18.28
CA ALA A 140 22.32 25.67 -18.36
C ALA A 140 20.88 26.03 -17.94
N ALA A 141 19.86 25.28 -18.39
CA ALA A 141 18.46 25.56 -18.04
C ALA A 141 18.19 25.34 -16.55
N TYR A 142 18.71 24.25 -15.98
CA TYR A 142 18.65 24.02 -14.53
C TYR A 142 19.36 25.12 -13.74
N LEU A 143 20.56 25.53 -14.17
CA LEU A 143 21.29 26.60 -13.50
C LEU A 143 20.57 27.95 -13.60
N LYS A 144 19.91 28.25 -14.72
CA LYS A 144 19.06 29.44 -14.85
C LYS A 144 17.85 29.37 -13.93
N GLN A 145 17.15 28.24 -13.90
CA GLN A 145 15.94 28.06 -13.07
C GLN A 145 16.24 28.07 -11.57
N THR A 146 17.43 27.64 -11.17
CA THR A 146 17.91 27.71 -9.77
C THR A 146 18.60 29.03 -9.42
N GLY A 147 18.65 30.00 -10.36
CA GLY A 147 19.29 31.30 -10.15
C GLY A 147 20.83 31.24 -10.06
N GLN A 148 21.43 30.12 -10.44
CA GLN A 148 22.88 29.90 -10.45
C GLN A 148 23.56 30.35 -11.76
N MET A 149 22.78 30.78 -12.76
CA MET A 149 23.26 31.32 -14.03
C MET A 149 22.45 32.57 -14.40
N THR A 150 23.14 33.61 -14.84
CA THR A 150 22.54 34.87 -15.31
C THR A 150 21.87 34.67 -16.68
N GLU A 151 21.05 35.63 -17.11
CA GLU A 151 20.44 35.58 -18.45
C GLU A 151 21.48 35.55 -19.58
N GLU A 152 22.61 36.24 -19.36
CA GLU A 152 23.77 36.34 -20.25
C GLU A 152 24.62 35.06 -20.29
N GLY A 153 24.36 34.11 -19.39
CA GLY A 153 24.97 32.79 -19.38
C GLY A 153 26.21 32.64 -18.50
N ASP A 154 26.52 33.64 -17.67
CA ASP A 154 27.58 33.57 -16.68
C ASP A 154 27.09 32.87 -15.41
N LEU A 155 27.98 32.13 -14.74
CA LEU A 155 27.66 31.50 -13.47
C LEU A 155 27.60 32.56 -12.37
N ALA A 156 26.51 32.58 -11.61
CA ALA A 156 26.34 33.45 -10.46
C ALA A 156 27.18 33.00 -9.25
N THR A 157 27.69 31.76 -9.26
CA THR A 157 28.53 31.18 -8.21
C THR A 157 29.73 30.44 -8.80
N SER A 158 30.85 30.44 -8.07
CA SER A 158 32.08 29.73 -8.49
C SER A 158 31.97 28.21 -8.38
N THR A 159 30.99 27.70 -7.63
CA THR A 159 30.74 26.26 -7.45
C THR A 159 29.24 25.97 -7.67
N PRO A 160 28.82 25.72 -8.91
CA PRO A 160 27.42 25.39 -9.20
C PRO A 160 27.04 24.03 -8.59
N GLU A 161 25.91 24.00 -7.89
CA GLU A 161 25.32 22.83 -7.26
C GLU A 161 24.55 22.01 -8.30
N LYS A 162 25.03 20.79 -8.59
CA LYS A 162 24.51 19.95 -9.68
C LYS A 162 23.75 18.71 -9.19
N ALA A 163 23.83 18.40 -7.90
CA ALA A 163 23.25 17.19 -7.32
C ALA A 163 21.70 17.28 -7.26
N GLY A 164 21.15 18.44 -6.90
CA GLY A 164 19.70 18.69 -6.90
C GLY A 164 19.01 18.44 -8.24
N ARG A 165 19.75 18.52 -9.36
CA ARG A 165 19.24 18.20 -10.70
C ARG A 165 18.81 16.74 -10.82
N LEU A 166 19.54 15.80 -10.22
CA LEU A 166 19.21 14.38 -10.30
C LEU A 166 17.92 14.06 -9.54
N HIS A 167 17.75 14.64 -8.34
CA HIS A 167 16.52 14.53 -7.56
C HIS A 167 15.33 15.16 -8.29
N SER A 168 15.53 16.35 -8.87
CA SER A 168 14.49 17.06 -9.63
C SER A 168 14.02 16.25 -10.84
N ARG A 169 14.95 15.65 -11.60
CA ARG A 169 14.63 14.77 -12.72
C ARG A 169 13.86 13.52 -12.28
N TRP A 170 14.29 12.88 -11.20
CA TRP A 170 13.62 11.70 -10.66
C TRP A 170 12.20 12.02 -10.17
N LEU A 171 12.01 13.15 -9.49
CA LEU A 171 10.70 13.64 -9.06
C LEU A 171 9.79 13.96 -10.25
N SER A 172 10.31 14.63 -11.29
CA SER A 172 9.54 14.91 -12.52
C SER A 172 9.12 13.64 -13.26
N MET A 173 9.94 12.58 -13.22
CA MET A 173 9.57 11.26 -13.72
C MET A 173 8.50 10.59 -12.85
N MET A 174 8.68 10.54 -11.52
CA MET A 174 7.79 9.79 -10.64
C MET A 174 6.42 10.45 -10.43
N TYR A 175 6.36 11.79 -10.35
CA TYR A 175 5.14 12.54 -10.06
C TYR A 175 3.93 12.16 -10.94
N PRO A 176 4.02 12.21 -12.29
CA PRO A 176 2.87 11.92 -13.14
C PRO A 176 2.45 10.44 -13.03
N ARG A 177 3.41 9.52 -12.87
CA ARG A 177 3.18 8.07 -12.77
C ARG A 177 2.45 7.72 -11.46
N LEU A 178 2.89 8.27 -10.34
CA LEU A 178 2.21 8.10 -9.05
C LEU A 178 0.82 8.75 -9.03
N SER A 179 0.68 9.92 -9.66
CA SER A 179 -0.61 10.59 -9.80
C SER A 179 -1.62 9.72 -10.56
N MET A 180 -1.20 9.08 -11.65
CA MET A 180 -2.04 8.13 -12.39
C MET A 180 -2.33 6.86 -11.59
N ALA A 181 -1.32 6.28 -10.96
CA ALA A 181 -1.46 5.10 -10.11
C ALA A 181 -2.52 5.32 -9.01
N ARG A 182 -2.50 6.48 -8.35
CA ARG A 182 -3.50 6.86 -7.35
C ARG A 182 -4.91 6.81 -7.91
N GLN A 183 -5.14 7.35 -9.11
CA GLN A 183 -6.46 7.41 -9.74
C GLN A 183 -7.02 6.01 -10.06
N MET A 184 -6.16 5.06 -10.41
CA MET A 184 -6.54 3.68 -10.72
C MET A 184 -6.87 2.85 -9.48
N LEU A 185 -6.32 3.19 -8.31
CA LEU A 185 -6.62 2.47 -7.07
C LEU A 185 -8.10 2.56 -6.69
N LYS A 186 -8.67 1.46 -6.20
CA LYS A 186 -9.91 1.43 -5.41
C LYS A 186 -9.74 2.25 -4.13
N ASP A 187 -10.83 2.71 -3.53
CA ASP A 187 -10.79 3.47 -2.27
C ASP A 187 -10.08 2.72 -1.15
N GLU A 188 -10.29 1.40 -1.06
CA GLU A 188 -9.60 0.48 -0.14
C GLU A 188 -8.22 0.00 -0.66
N GLY A 189 -7.79 0.50 -1.82
CA GLY A 189 -6.58 0.06 -2.51
C GLY A 189 -5.31 0.62 -1.88
N ILE A 190 -4.21 -0.10 -2.03
CA ILE A 190 -2.89 0.29 -1.53
C ILE A 190 -1.82 0.26 -2.61
N ILE A 191 -0.79 1.07 -2.41
CA ILE A 191 0.44 1.06 -3.20
C ILE A 191 1.64 0.77 -2.30
N LEU A 192 2.55 -0.06 -2.78
CA LEU A 192 3.84 -0.37 -2.18
C LEU A 192 4.93 0.04 -3.16
N ILE A 193 5.91 0.78 -2.68
CA ILE A 193 7.00 1.32 -3.50
C ILE A 193 8.33 0.96 -2.85
N SER A 194 9.10 0.10 -3.52
CA SER A 194 10.47 -0.21 -3.14
C SER A 194 11.39 0.99 -3.39
N ILE A 195 12.29 1.30 -2.46
CA ILE A 195 13.23 2.41 -2.59
C ILE A 195 14.45 2.22 -1.68
N ASN A 196 15.62 2.73 -2.08
CA ASN A 196 16.79 2.82 -1.20
C ASN A 196 16.84 4.15 -0.42
N ASP A 197 17.90 4.35 0.36
CA ASP A 197 18.12 5.60 1.12
C ASP A 197 18.25 6.86 0.25
N ALA A 198 18.63 6.75 -1.03
CA ALA A 198 18.95 7.91 -1.86
C ALA A 198 17.71 8.78 -2.16
N GLU A 199 16.57 8.15 -2.42
CA GLU A 199 15.32 8.85 -2.77
C GLU A 199 14.19 8.58 -1.77
N ALA A 200 14.39 7.80 -0.70
CA ALA A 200 13.34 7.49 0.27
C ALA A 200 12.65 8.73 0.84
N ALA A 201 13.41 9.78 1.20
CA ALA A 201 12.86 11.01 1.75
C ALA A 201 12.09 11.84 0.71
N ASN A 202 12.59 11.90 -0.53
CA ASN A 202 11.95 12.61 -1.64
C ASN A 202 10.66 11.90 -2.07
N LEU A 203 10.71 10.57 -2.19
CA LEU A 203 9.54 9.74 -2.48
C LEU A 203 8.47 9.85 -1.39
N LYS A 204 8.86 9.90 -0.11
CA LYS A 204 7.93 10.10 0.99
C LYS A 204 7.17 11.42 0.84
N GLN A 205 7.89 12.52 0.60
CA GLN A 205 7.27 13.84 0.39
C GLN A 205 6.40 13.88 -0.87
N LEU A 206 6.85 13.23 -1.95
CA LEU A 206 6.11 13.11 -3.19
C LEU A 206 4.80 12.33 -2.98
N CYS A 207 4.85 11.23 -2.25
CA CYS A 207 3.66 10.45 -1.91
C CYS A 207 2.73 11.22 -0.95
N ASP A 208 3.27 11.99 -0.01
CA ASP A 208 2.44 12.86 0.84
C ASP A 208 1.68 13.90 0.02
N GLU A 209 2.31 14.46 -1.02
CA GLU A 209 1.63 15.38 -1.94
C GLU A 209 0.57 14.68 -2.81
N VAL A 210 0.88 13.51 -3.35
CA VAL A 210 -0.02 12.80 -4.28
C VAL A 210 -1.17 12.11 -3.54
N PHE A 211 -0.87 11.37 -2.47
CA PHE A 211 -1.84 10.54 -1.74
C PHE A 211 -2.44 11.25 -0.53
N GLY A 212 -1.79 12.28 0.00
CA GLY A 212 -2.14 12.90 1.29
C GLY A 212 -1.37 12.22 2.44
N PRO A 213 -0.78 13.00 3.36
CA PRO A 213 -0.01 12.45 4.48
C PRO A 213 -0.85 11.59 5.42
N GLU A 214 -2.15 11.85 5.53
CA GLU A 214 -3.10 11.06 6.33
C GLU A 214 -3.33 9.65 5.79
N ASN A 215 -2.96 9.40 4.52
CA ASN A 215 -3.10 8.10 3.87
C ASN A 215 -1.83 7.24 3.93
N PHE A 216 -0.78 7.72 4.59
CA PHE A 216 0.42 6.94 4.88
C PHE A 216 0.12 5.80 5.86
N ILE A 217 0.54 4.58 5.51
CA ILE A 217 0.35 3.39 6.36
C ILE A 217 1.63 3.08 7.14
N ALA A 218 2.75 2.87 6.43
CA ALA A 218 4.00 2.44 7.03
C ALA A 218 5.18 2.61 6.06
N GLN A 219 6.38 2.68 6.63
CA GLN A 219 7.65 2.49 5.92
C GLN A 219 8.26 1.19 6.44
N MET A 220 8.20 0.14 5.62
CA MET A 220 8.78 -1.16 5.95
C MET A 220 10.27 -1.14 5.67
N VAL A 221 11.04 -1.87 6.48
CA VAL A 221 12.47 -2.09 6.26
C VAL A 221 12.64 -3.47 5.63
N TRP A 222 13.25 -3.51 4.46
CA TRP A 222 13.57 -4.73 3.73
C TRP A 222 15.05 -5.08 3.92
N GLU A 223 15.34 -6.15 4.67
CA GLU A 223 16.73 -6.57 4.91
C GLU A 223 17.37 -7.13 3.63
N LYS A 224 18.59 -6.68 3.35
CA LYS A 224 19.43 -7.09 2.22
C LYS A 224 20.77 -7.61 2.75
N GLY A 225 21.48 -8.36 1.90
CA GLY A 225 22.86 -8.76 2.18
C GLY A 225 23.74 -7.55 2.50
N ARG A 226 24.50 -7.65 3.59
CA ARG A 226 25.45 -6.62 4.02
C ARG A 226 26.72 -6.71 3.19
N LYS A 227 27.32 -5.56 2.91
CA LYS A 227 28.64 -5.48 2.28
C LYS A 227 29.73 -5.47 3.35
N ASN A 228 30.72 -6.35 3.22
CA ASN A 228 31.82 -6.50 4.20
C ASN A 228 32.93 -5.45 4.03
N ASP A 229 32.89 -4.64 2.97
CA ASP A 229 33.89 -3.62 2.62
C ASP A 229 33.46 -2.19 2.97
N ALA A 230 32.36 -2.02 3.71
CA ALA A 230 31.89 -0.72 4.13
C ALA A 230 32.90 -0.03 5.07
N LYS A 231 33.34 1.18 4.72
CA LYS A 231 34.34 1.94 5.47
C LYS A 231 33.85 2.49 6.81
N LEU A 232 32.56 2.81 6.90
CA LEU A 232 31.94 3.41 8.09
C LEU A 232 30.82 2.51 8.61
N LEU A 233 29.69 2.49 7.90
CA LEU A 233 28.51 1.69 8.24
C LEU A 233 28.09 0.87 7.03
N SER A 234 27.87 -0.44 7.25
CA SER A 234 27.34 -1.34 6.24
C SER A 234 25.81 -1.21 6.22
N VAL A 235 25.30 -0.49 5.22
CA VAL A 235 23.86 -0.42 4.97
C VAL A 235 23.42 -1.75 4.37
N GLY A 236 22.57 -2.46 5.11
CA GLY A 236 22.09 -3.80 4.78
C GLY A 236 20.57 -3.85 4.65
N HIS A 237 19.94 -2.74 4.29
CA HIS A 237 18.50 -2.67 4.13
C HIS A 237 18.09 -1.67 3.06
N GLU A 238 16.87 -1.85 2.58
CA GLU A 238 16.14 -0.93 1.71
C GLU A 238 14.77 -0.66 2.38
N TYR A 239 13.95 0.18 1.75
CA TYR A 239 12.63 0.52 2.28
C TYR A 239 11.52 0.15 1.31
N ILE A 240 10.34 -0.09 1.86
CA ILE A 240 9.10 -0.17 1.10
C ILE A 240 8.12 0.81 1.72
N LEU A 241 7.75 1.86 0.98
CA LEU A 241 6.74 2.82 1.40
C LEU A 241 5.35 2.29 1.07
N VAL A 242 4.43 2.38 2.02
CA VAL A 242 3.06 1.88 1.90
C VAL A 242 2.07 3.01 2.10
N TYR A 243 1.22 3.25 1.09
CA TYR A 243 0.15 4.24 1.11
C TYR A 243 -1.19 3.60 0.75
N ALA A 244 -2.26 4.06 1.38
CA ALA A 244 -3.62 3.81 0.93
C ALA A 244 -4.07 4.88 -0.09
N ARG A 245 -5.07 4.56 -0.90
CA ARG A 245 -5.83 5.62 -1.59
C ARG A 245 -6.65 6.44 -0.59
N LEU A 246 -7.44 5.75 0.25
CA LEU A 246 -8.19 6.34 1.36
C LEU A 246 -8.02 5.44 2.59
N LEU A 247 -7.21 5.89 3.56
CA LEU A 247 -6.96 5.11 4.77
C LEU A 247 -8.22 4.96 5.63
N SER A 248 -9.13 5.93 5.59
CA SER A 248 -10.45 5.86 6.24
C SER A 248 -11.28 4.68 5.74
N SER A 249 -11.43 4.55 4.42
CA SER A 249 -12.17 3.44 3.79
C SER A 249 -11.58 2.07 4.15
N LEU A 250 -10.25 1.98 4.21
CA LEU A 250 -9.55 0.75 4.60
C LEU A 250 -9.80 0.36 6.06
N LYS A 251 -9.85 1.35 6.97
CA LYS A 251 -10.22 1.16 8.37
C LYS A 251 -11.69 0.74 8.53
N GLU A 252 -12.60 1.34 7.75
CA GLU A 252 -14.03 1.02 7.75
C GLU A 252 -14.32 -0.40 7.24
N ALA A 253 -13.62 -0.84 6.20
CA ALA A 253 -13.67 -2.22 5.72
C ALA A 253 -13.22 -3.24 6.79
N ARG A 254 -12.55 -2.77 7.86
CA ARG A 254 -11.93 -3.57 8.91
C ARG A 254 -11.01 -4.63 8.30
N THR A 255 -10.26 -4.25 7.28
CA THR A 255 -9.32 -5.13 6.61
C THR A 255 -8.18 -5.43 7.58
N VAL A 256 -7.93 -6.71 7.81
CA VAL A 256 -6.86 -7.17 8.70
C VAL A 256 -5.86 -7.92 7.85
N TRP A 257 -4.67 -7.35 7.66
CA TRP A 257 -3.55 -8.04 7.03
C TRP A 257 -2.81 -8.82 8.09
N ARG A 258 -2.99 -10.13 8.08
CA ARG A 258 -2.22 -11.07 8.89
C ARG A 258 -1.75 -12.16 7.96
N GLU A 259 -0.45 -12.39 7.96
CA GLU A 259 0.08 -13.63 7.43
C GLU A 259 -0.40 -14.77 8.34
N GLU A 260 -1.04 -15.78 7.75
CA GLU A 260 -1.30 -17.00 8.48
C GLU A 260 0.05 -17.64 8.80
N LYS A 261 0.28 -17.97 10.09
CA LYS A 261 1.51 -18.66 10.46
C LYS A 261 1.63 -19.92 9.61
N PRO A 262 2.77 -20.15 8.94
CA PRO A 262 2.96 -21.39 8.20
C PRO A 262 2.64 -22.58 9.11
N GLY A 263 1.86 -23.55 8.62
CA GLY A 263 1.45 -24.70 9.43
C GLY A 263 0.20 -24.54 10.30
N ALA A 264 -0.30 -23.31 10.46
CA ALA A 264 -1.47 -23.05 11.30
C ALA A 264 -2.73 -23.71 10.75
N ARG A 265 -2.86 -23.78 9.42
CA ARG A 265 -4.03 -24.33 8.74
C ARG A 265 -4.13 -25.84 8.90
N GLU A 266 -3.01 -26.54 8.77
CA GLU A 266 -2.94 -27.99 8.94
C GLU A 266 -3.24 -28.39 10.39
N ILE A 267 -2.75 -27.62 11.37
CA ILE A 267 -3.08 -27.84 12.80
C ILE A 267 -4.58 -27.61 13.04
N TRP A 268 -5.16 -26.60 12.39
CA TRP A 268 -6.58 -26.28 12.53
C TRP A 268 -7.48 -27.36 11.90
N ASP A 269 -7.14 -27.85 10.71
CA ASP A 269 -7.89 -28.91 10.05
C ASP A 269 -7.89 -30.19 10.89
N GLU A 270 -6.75 -30.55 11.48
CA GLU A 270 -6.66 -31.69 12.41
C GLU A 270 -7.48 -31.45 13.69
N TYR A 271 -7.42 -30.24 14.26
CA TYR A 271 -8.24 -29.87 15.41
C TYR A 271 -9.74 -30.02 15.10
N VAL A 272 -10.21 -29.57 13.93
CA VAL A 272 -11.61 -29.70 13.51
C VAL A 272 -12.01 -31.18 13.39
N GLN A 273 -11.15 -32.04 12.84
CA GLN A 273 -11.41 -33.48 12.76
C GLN A 273 -11.49 -34.12 14.15
N LEU A 274 -10.57 -33.77 15.05
CA LEU A 274 -10.55 -34.27 16.42
C LEU A 274 -11.78 -33.79 17.21
N ARG A 275 -12.21 -32.54 17.02
CA ARG A 275 -13.46 -32.01 17.61
C ARG A 275 -14.70 -32.70 17.07
N ALA A 276 -14.74 -33.02 15.78
CA ALA A 276 -15.84 -33.79 15.22
C ALA A 276 -15.92 -35.21 15.83
N LYS A 277 -14.77 -35.80 16.19
CA LYS A 277 -14.68 -37.14 16.76
C LYS A 277 -14.89 -37.20 18.28
N HIS A 278 -14.42 -36.20 19.01
CA HIS A 278 -14.37 -36.21 20.48
C HIS A 278 -15.32 -35.17 21.13
N GLY A 279 -16.04 -34.38 20.33
CA GLY A 279 -17.00 -33.39 20.82
C GLY A 279 -16.33 -32.33 21.69
N ASP A 280 -16.97 -32.01 22.82
CA ASP A 280 -16.51 -30.99 23.78
C ASP A 280 -15.47 -31.50 24.80
N ASP A 281 -14.91 -32.71 24.61
CA ASP A 281 -13.82 -33.21 25.44
C ASP A 281 -12.48 -32.58 25.04
N ASP A 282 -12.26 -31.35 25.50
CA ASP A 282 -11.05 -30.56 25.24
C ASP A 282 -9.76 -31.30 25.60
N LYS A 283 -9.76 -32.12 26.66
CA LYS A 283 -8.56 -32.84 27.12
C LYS A 283 -8.14 -33.91 26.14
N THR A 284 -9.10 -34.68 25.63
CA THR A 284 -8.84 -35.74 24.65
C THR A 284 -8.43 -35.16 23.30
N VAL A 285 -9.07 -34.07 22.87
CA VAL A 285 -8.69 -33.34 21.65
C VAL A 285 -7.26 -32.81 21.74
N GLU A 286 -6.89 -32.20 22.87
CA GLU A 286 -5.54 -31.68 23.09
C GLU A 286 -4.49 -32.80 23.08
N ALA A 287 -4.73 -33.91 23.77
CA ALA A 287 -3.81 -35.04 23.81
C ALA A 287 -3.58 -35.64 22.41
N HIS A 288 -4.64 -35.81 21.62
CA HIS A 288 -4.53 -36.33 20.25
C HIS A 288 -3.86 -35.33 19.30
N LEU A 289 -4.13 -34.03 19.43
CA LEU A 289 -3.49 -33.01 18.62
C LEU A 289 -1.97 -32.94 18.90
N GLN A 290 -1.57 -33.07 20.18
CA GLN A 290 -0.16 -33.14 20.57
C GLN A 290 0.53 -34.39 19.99
N LEU A 291 -0.12 -35.56 20.05
CA LEU A 291 0.41 -36.79 19.48
C LEU A 291 0.58 -36.70 17.97
N TRP A 292 -0.43 -36.17 17.27
CA TRP A 292 -0.37 -35.93 15.83
C TRP A 292 0.76 -34.96 15.46
N TYR A 293 0.85 -33.82 16.14
CA TYR A 293 1.91 -32.84 15.89
C TYR A 293 3.31 -33.44 16.17
N ALA A 294 3.41 -34.27 17.22
CA ALA A 294 4.62 -35.02 17.55
C ALA A 294 4.95 -36.15 16.57
N ALA A 295 4.04 -36.52 15.67
CA ALA A 295 4.26 -37.51 14.61
C ALA A 295 4.71 -36.88 13.28
N LEU A 296 4.48 -35.58 13.06
CA LEU A 296 4.86 -34.89 11.82
C LEU A 296 6.37 -34.98 11.52
N PRO A 297 6.82 -35.05 10.26
CA PRO A 297 8.24 -35.00 9.92
C PRO A 297 8.94 -33.77 10.50
N LYS A 298 10.21 -33.91 10.95
CA LYS A 298 10.97 -32.81 11.60
C LYS A 298 11.06 -31.53 10.76
N GLY A 299 11.11 -31.65 9.43
CA GLY A 299 11.13 -30.50 8.51
C GLY A 299 9.82 -29.70 8.51
N ILE A 300 8.68 -30.38 8.66
CA ILE A 300 7.36 -29.76 8.72
C ILE A 300 7.12 -29.14 10.10
N ARG A 301 7.55 -29.79 11.19
CA ARG A 301 7.50 -29.20 12.54
C ARG A 301 8.28 -27.91 12.70
N ARG A 302 9.40 -27.75 11.98
CA ARG A 302 10.19 -26.50 11.98
C ARG A 302 9.52 -25.39 11.18
N ARG A 303 8.84 -25.75 10.07
CA ARG A 303 8.08 -24.81 9.24
C ARG A 303 6.79 -24.36 9.95
N ASN A 304 6.20 -25.25 10.73
CA ASN A 304 4.93 -25.05 11.46
C ASN A 304 5.12 -24.57 12.91
N GLY A 305 6.37 -24.34 13.31
CA GLY A 305 6.75 -24.13 14.70
C GLY A 305 6.56 -22.68 15.14
N VAL A 306 5.63 -22.45 16.08
CA VAL A 306 5.82 -21.44 17.12
C VAL A 306 7.10 -21.80 17.86
N ALA A 307 8.14 -20.96 17.76
CA ALA A 307 9.43 -21.22 18.37
C ALA A 307 9.30 -21.36 19.90
N THR A 308 9.50 -22.57 20.43
CA THR A 308 9.86 -22.76 21.84
C THR A 308 11.38 -22.64 21.96
N SER A 309 11.92 -21.42 22.02
CA SER A 309 13.35 -21.22 22.29
C SER A 309 13.63 -21.29 23.79
N LYS A 310 14.61 -22.11 24.17
CA LYS A 310 15.22 -22.13 25.50
C LYS A 310 15.76 -20.74 25.86
N SER A 311 15.48 -20.35 27.10
CA SER A 311 16.01 -19.21 27.85
C SER A 311 17.44 -18.80 27.47
N THR A 312 17.63 -17.52 27.13
CA THR A 312 18.89 -16.80 27.38
C THR A 312 18.51 -15.44 27.97
N ARG A 313 18.84 -15.24 29.25
CA ARG A 313 18.68 -13.98 29.96
C ARG A 313 19.64 -12.95 29.35
N MET A 314 19.12 -11.81 28.89
CA MET A 314 19.48 -10.48 29.39
C MET A 314 18.66 -9.39 28.68
N GLY A 315 17.89 -8.64 29.48
CA GLY A 315 17.57 -7.23 29.23
C GLY A 315 16.43 -6.90 28.26
N LEU A 316 15.28 -6.53 28.85
CA LEU A 316 14.15 -5.76 28.28
C LEU A 316 13.12 -6.50 27.42
N GLY A 317 11.90 -6.62 27.98
CA GLY A 317 10.64 -6.74 27.23
C GLY A 317 10.07 -8.15 27.05
N GLU A 318 9.13 -8.52 27.91
CA GLU A 318 8.16 -9.64 27.77
C GLU A 318 8.70 -11.07 27.76
N THR A 319 9.03 -11.55 28.97
CA THR A 319 9.15 -12.98 29.29
C THR A 319 7.78 -13.55 29.67
N ILE A 320 7.30 -14.57 28.95
CA ILE A 320 6.11 -15.34 29.37
C ILE A 320 6.51 -16.32 30.47
N ILE A 321 6.06 -16.04 31.69
CA ILE A 321 6.18 -16.89 32.87
C ILE A 321 4.98 -17.85 32.90
N PHE A 322 5.23 -19.16 32.98
CA PHE A 322 4.21 -20.11 33.41
C PHE A 322 4.26 -20.20 34.93
N HIS A 323 3.25 -19.66 35.61
CA HIS A 323 2.95 -19.99 37.01
C HIS A 323 1.61 -20.71 37.03
N GLY A 324 1.63 -21.96 37.49
CA GLY A 324 0.43 -22.66 37.89
C GLY A 324 0.18 -22.44 39.38
N GLN A 325 -1.00 -21.97 39.73
CA GLN A 325 -1.69 -22.31 40.98
C GLN A 325 -3.20 -22.10 40.83
N GLY A 326 -3.98 -23.06 41.33
CA GLY A 326 -5.35 -22.84 41.79
C GLY A 326 -6.47 -23.05 40.78
N ALA A 327 -7.20 -24.15 40.97
CA ALA A 327 -8.62 -24.37 40.68
C ALA A 327 -9.30 -23.55 39.56
N GLY A 328 -9.62 -24.21 38.44
CA GLY A 328 -10.54 -23.68 37.43
C GLY A 328 -10.18 -24.17 36.04
N GLY A 329 -10.80 -25.28 35.62
CA GLY A 329 -10.61 -25.86 34.29
C GLY A 329 -11.28 -25.03 33.20
N GLN A 330 -10.60 -23.98 32.75
CA GLN A 330 -10.74 -23.29 31.46
C GLN A 330 -9.36 -22.64 31.26
N HIS A 331 -8.70 -22.70 30.09
CA HIS A 331 -7.75 -21.68 29.59
C HIS A 331 -6.65 -22.15 28.62
N MET A 332 -6.39 -23.44 28.38
CA MET A 332 -5.35 -23.82 27.38
C MET A 332 -5.85 -23.83 25.93
N THR A 333 -7.04 -24.37 25.65
CA THR A 333 -7.65 -24.33 24.30
C THR A 333 -7.88 -22.90 23.81
N SER A 334 -8.19 -21.98 24.73
CA SER A 334 -8.28 -20.54 24.46
C SER A 334 -6.93 -19.88 24.12
N SER A 335 -5.80 -20.37 24.64
CA SER A 335 -4.49 -19.72 24.51
C SER A 335 -3.90 -19.94 23.12
N ILE A 336 -3.89 -21.20 22.67
CA ILE A 336 -3.40 -21.59 21.34
C ILE A 336 -4.30 -21.01 20.25
N LEU A 337 -5.62 -21.06 20.42
CA LEU A 337 -6.57 -20.55 19.41
C LEU A 337 -6.65 -19.02 19.37
N ARG A 338 -6.52 -18.30 20.49
CA ARG A 338 -6.40 -16.82 20.48
C ARG A 338 -5.08 -16.33 19.89
N GLN A 339 -4.00 -17.11 19.98
CA GLN A 339 -2.71 -16.77 19.38
C GLN A 339 -2.65 -17.03 17.87
N VAL A 340 -3.59 -17.81 17.32
CA VAL A 340 -3.63 -18.18 15.90
C VAL A 340 -4.68 -17.40 15.10
N TYR A 341 -5.81 -16.98 15.70
CA TYR A 341 -6.82 -16.15 14.99
C TYR A 341 -7.43 -14.98 15.81
N PRO A 342 -7.66 -13.80 15.20
CA PRO A 342 -8.44 -12.70 15.80
C PRO A 342 -9.95 -12.97 15.81
N ALA A 343 -10.65 -12.27 16.72
CA ALA A 343 -12.06 -12.44 17.13
C ALA A 343 -13.15 -12.51 16.04
N ARG A 344 -12.84 -12.32 14.75
CA ARG A 344 -13.83 -12.36 13.65
C ARG A 344 -14.33 -13.78 13.35
N TYR A 345 -13.51 -14.80 13.56
CA TYR A 345 -13.90 -16.22 13.38
C TYR A 345 -14.68 -16.80 14.57
N GLN A 346 -14.59 -16.19 15.76
CA GLN A 346 -15.39 -16.60 16.91
C GLN A 346 -16.90 -16.30 16.72
N LYS A 347 -17.26 -15.36 15.83
CA LYS A 347 -18.66 -14.99 15.55
C LYS A 347 -19.37 -15.88 14.53
N GLN A 348 -18.66 -16.70 13.76
CA GLN A 348 -19.28 -17.69 12.84
C GLN A 348 -19.67 -18.99 13.56
N ALA A 349 -19.16 -19.23 14.77
CA ALA A 349 -19.69 -20.25 15.67
C ALA A 349 -20.95 -19.70 16.37
N GLY A 350 -22.07 -19.74 15.65
CA GLY A 350 -23.37 -19.31 16.14
C GLY A 350 -23.82 -20.10 17.37
N VAL A 351 -23.91 -19.38 18.50
CA VAL A 351 -25.00 -19.41 19.49
C VAL A 351 -25.91 -20.65 19.47
N LEU A 352 -25.66 -21.58 20.39
CA LEU A 352 -26.71 -22.39 21.01
C LEU A 352 -26.90 -21.87 22.44
N GLN A 353 -27.84 -20.94 22.60
CA GLN A 353 -28.37 -20.59 23.92
C GLN A 353 -29.08 -21.81 24.49
N LEU A 354 -28.60 -22.36 25.61
CA LEU A 354 -29.37 -23.33 26.39
C LEU A 354 -30.45 -22.60 27.22
N PRO A 355 -31.65 -23.19 27.37
CA PRO A 355 -32.80 -22.54 27.98
C PRO A 355 -32.59 -22.31 29.48
N ARG A 356 -33.07 -21.17 29.97
CA ARG A 356 -33.12 -20.86 31.40
C ARG A 356 -33.90 -21.97 32.12
N LYS A 357 -33.21 -22.77 32.94
CA LYS A 357 -33.87 -23.66 33.89
C LYS A 357 -34.61 -22.81 34.92
N CYS A 358 -35.94 -22.90 34.85
CA CYS A 358 -36.86 -22.53 35.91
C CYS A 358 -36.47 -23.29 37.18
N ASN A 359 -36.09 -22.58 38.24
CA ASN A 359 -35.98 -23.16 39.58
C ASN A 359 -37.16 -22.64 40.39
N GLN A 360 -38.19 -23.47 40.50
CA GLN A 360 -39.06 -23.47 41.66
C GLN A 360 -38.20 -23.82 42.88
N LYS A 361 -38.10 -22.89 43.83
CA LYS A 361 -37.96 -23.25 45.24
C LYS A 361 -39.01 -22.50 46.03
N SER A 362 -39.92 -23.32 46.54
CA SER A 362 -40.86 -23.12 47.63
C SER A 362 -40.26 -22.33 48.80
N THR A 363 -40.96 -21.27 49.20
CA THR A 363 -41.05 -20.85 50.61
C THR A 363 -42.52 -20.59 50.91
N LEU A 364 -43.09 -21.48 51.73
CA LEU A 364 -44.44 -21.43 52.29
C LEU A 364 -44.27 -21.58 53.81
N GLY A 365 -44.86 -20.65 54.56
CA GLY A 365 -45.03 -20.69 56.02
C GLY A 365 -43.79 -20.25 56.81
N SER A 366 -43.87 -19.31 57.74
CA SER A 366 -45.00 -18.68 58.45
C SER A 366 -44.54 -17.40 59.12
#